data_AF-A0A966X532-F1
#
_entry.id   AF-A0A966X532-F1
#
_cell.length_a   1.000
_cell.length_b   1.000
_cell.length_c   1.000
_cell.angle_alpha   90.00
_cell.angle_beta   90.00
_cell.angle_gamma   90.00
#
_symmetry.space_group_name_H-M   'P 1'
#
loop_
_entity.id
_entity.type
_entity.pdbx_description
1 polymer ?
#
loop_
_entity_poly.entity_id
_entity_poly.type
_entity_poly.pdbx_seq_one_letter_code
_entity_poly.pdbx_strand_id
1 'polypeptide(L)'
;MTDTANEIALISDSLELYAERHGDMAPRVYERFFELNLEAAALMEYSDEYMRGRMFASMVELFLSDEHLEPGGYLDWELENHIKAYSATTAMYESLFQSMRDVLDRDLGTDWRPEWQQAWANRMDRIMEQVKQF
;
A
#
# COMPACT_ATOMS: atom_id res chain seq x y z
N MET A 1 8.77 -6.48 -19.45
CA MET A 1 9.08 -5.63 -18.28
C MET A 1 8.61 -4.24 -18.64
N THR A 2 7.59 -3.75 -17.94
CA THR A 2 7.12 -2.37 -18.05
C THR A 2 8.18 -1.47 -17.42
N ASP A 3 8.48 -0.34 -18.03
CA ASP A 3 9.40 0.67 -17.48
C ASP A 3 8.83 1.23 -16.16
N THR A 4 9.65 1.39 -15.11
CA THR A 4 9.15 1.86 -13.80
C THR A 4 8.51 3.23 -13.89
N ALA A 5 9.04 4.13 -14.72
CA ALA A 5 8.44 5.44 -14.94
C ALA A 5 7.02 5.33 -15.50
N ASN A 6 6.79 4.34 -16.38
CA ASN A 6 5.46 4.07 -16.92
C ASN A 6 4.52 3.46 -15.87
N GLU A 7 5.01 2.60 -14.97
CA GLU A 7 4.19 2.07 -13.87
C GLU A 7 3.81 3.15 -12.87
N ILE A 8 4.74 4.05 -12.51
CA ILE A 8 4.45 5.21 -11.64
C ILE A 8 3.36 6.07 -12.28
N ALA A 9 3.48 6.37 -13.58
CA ALA A 9 2.47 7.16 -14.28
C ALA A 9 1.09 6.49 -14.26
N LEU A 10 1.03 5.17 -14.47
CA LEU A 10 -0.21 4.38 -14.41
C LEU A 10 -0.83 4.37 -13.01
N ILE A 11 0.01 4.23 -11.97
CA ILE A 11 -0.45 4.28 -10.57
C ILE A 11 -1.00 5.67 -10.24
N SER A 12 -0.28 6.74 -10.59
CA SER A 12 -0.73 8.12 -10.39
C SER A 12 -2.06 8.40 -11.08
N ASP A 13 -2.19 8.05 -12.36
CA ASP A 13 -3.42 8.19 -13.15
C ASP A 13 -4.61 7.48 -12.48
N SER A 14 -4.36 6.28 -11.93
CA SER A 14 -5.40 5.54 -11.21
C SER A 14 -5.81 6.15 -9.87
N LEU A 15 -4.85 6.72 -9.12
CA LEU A 15 -5.09 7.41 -7.86
C LEU A 15 -5.84 8.74 -8.08
N GLU A 16 -5.50 9.46 -9.16
CA GLU A 16 -6.20 10.66 -9.59
C GLU A 16 -7.67 10.36 -9.88
N LEU A 17 -7.95 9.35 -10.72
CA LEU A 17 -9.33 8.96 -11.02
C LEU A 17 -10.10 8.53 -9.76
N TYR A 18 -9.46 7.76 -8.88
CA TYR A 18 -10.08 7.36 -7.63
C TYR A 18 -10.44 8.56 -6.76
N ALA A 19 -9.50 9.49 -6.56
CA ALA A 19 -9.70 10.68 -5.74
C ALA A 19 -10.83 11.56 -6.27
N GLU A 20 -10.93 11.74 -7.60
CA GLU A 20 -12.01 12.50 -8.24
C GLU A 20 -13.41 11.93 -7.96
N ARG A 21 -13.52 10.61 -7.79
CA ARG A 21 -14.81 9.91 -7.68
C ARG A 21 -15.20 9.55 -6.25
N HIS A 22 -14.22 9.17 -5.44
CA HIS A 22 -14.44 8.54 -4.14
C HIS A 22 -13.79 9.32 -2.98
N GLY A 23 -12.95 10.30 -3.27
CA GLY A 23 -12.24 11.08 -2.26
C GLY A 23 -11.14 10.29 -1.56
N ASP A 24 -11.02 10.45 -0.24
CA ASP A 24 -9.98 9.80 0.54
C ASP A 24 -10.16 8.28 0.58
N MET A 25 -9.11 7.57 0.18
CA MET A 25 -9.06 6.12 0.14
C MET A 25 -8.71 5.50 1.50
N ALA A 26 -7.94 6.20 2.34
CA ALA A 26 -7.32 5.63 3.53
C ALA A 26 -8.33 4.95 4.48
N PRO A 27 -9.49 5.56 4.83
CA PRO A 27 -10.46 4.92 5.72
C PRO A 27 -10.96 3.57 5.20
N ARG A 28 -11.21 3.45 3.89
CA ARG A 28 -11.72 2.23 3.24
C ARG A 28 -10.68 1.13 3.19
N VAL A 29 -9.41 1.50 2.98
CA VAL A 29 -8.29 0.54 2.97
C VAL A 29 -8.02 -0.01 4.36
N TYR A 30 -8.06 0.82 5.40
CA TYR A 30 -7.91 0.34 6.78
C TYR A 30 -9.10 -0.48 7.26
N GLU A 31 -10.32 -0.10 6.91
CA GLU A 31 -11.52 -0.92 7.18
C GLU A 31 -11.33 -2.32 6.58
N ARG A 32 -11.01 -2.39 5.29
CA ARG A 32 -10.78 -3.66 4.61
C ARG A 32 -9.57 -4.43 5.14
N PHE A 33 -8.50 -3.74 5.53
CA PHE A 33 -7.31 -4.36 6.13
C PHE A 33 -7.64 -5.05 7.45
N PHE A 34 -8.43 -4.41 8.31
CA PHE A 34 -8.81 -4.96 9.61
C PHE A 34 -9.81 -6.12 9.48
N GLU A 35 -10.64 -6.14 8.43
CA GLU A 35 -11.45 -7.31 8.09
C GLU A 35 -10.59 -8.51 7.66
N LEU A 36 -9.53 -8.25 6.89
CA LEU A 36 -8.62 -9.28 6.39
C LEU A 36 -7.68 -9.81 7.48
N ASN A 37 -7.33 -8.97 8.47
CA ASN A 37 -6.36 -9.30 9.50
C ASN A 37 -6.74 -8.71 10.87
N LEU A 38 -7.34 -9.56 11.72
CA LEU A 38 -7.75 -9.18 13.07
C LEU A 38 -6.57 -8.86 14.00
N GLU A 39 -5.40 -9.48 13.76
CA GLU A 39 -4.19 -9.17 14.54
C GLU A 39 -3.69 -7.76 14.24
N ALA A 40 -3.77 -7.33 12.98
CA ALA A 40 -3.47 -5.95 12.61
C ALA A 40 -4.44 -4.96 13.26
N ALA A 41 -5.73 -5.30 13.28
CA ALA A 41 -6.75 -4.50 13.95
C ALA A 41 -6.44 -4.33 15.45
N ALA A 42 -6.03 -5.41 16.11
CA ALA A 42 -5.63 -5.37 17.53
C ALA A 42 -4.34 -4.56 17.74
N LEU A 43 -3.33 -4.76 16.89
CA LEU A 43 -2.07 -4.01 16.97
C LEU A 43 -2.29 -2.50 16.82
N MET A 44 -3.25 -2.13 15.97
CA MET A 44 -3.54 -0.75 15.62
C MET A 44 -4.76 -0.17 16.37
N GLU A 45 -5.24 -0.81 17.44
CA GLU A 45 -6.47 -0.42 18.16
C GLU A 45 -6.46 1.06 18.60
N TYR A 46 -5.30 1.57 19.02
CA TYR A 46 -5.13 2.95 19.48
C TYR A 46 -4.67 3.92 18.38
N SER A 47 -4.59 3.48 17.13
CA SER A 47 -4.27 4.35 16.00
C SER A 47 -5.48 5.21 15.62
N ASP A 48 -5.33 6.52 15.75
CA ASP A 48 -6.35 7.45 15.26
C ASP A 48 -6.33 7.56 13.72
N GLU A 49 -7.34 8.23 13.17
CA GLU A 49 -7.48 8.45 11.73
C GLU A 49 -6.31 9.26 11.15
N TYR A 50 -5.78 10.23 11.90
CA TYR A 50 -4.65 11.06 11.44
C TYR A 50 -3.35 10.26 11.34
N MET A 51 -3.06 9.42 12.32
CA MET A 51 -1.92 8.52 12.31
C MET A 51 -2.01 7.55 11.14
N ARG A 52 -3.18 6.95 10.93
CA ARG A 52 -3.47 6.05 9.80
C ARG A 52 -3.34 6.75 8.45
N GLY A 53 -3.83 7.97 8.33
CA GLY A 53 -3.66 8.79 7.13
C GLY A 53 -2.19 9.06 6.80
N ARG A 54 -1.35 9.37 7.80
CA ARG A 54 0.09 9.55 7.59
C ARG A 54 0.78 8.26 7.11
N MET A 55 0.50 7.12 7.76
CA MET A 55 1.05 5.83 7.33
C MET A 55 0.59 5.47 5.91
N PHE A 56 -0.67 5.75 5.56
CA PHE A 56 -1.18 5.52 4.21
C PHE A 56 -0.49 6.41 3.18
N ALA A 57 -0.26 7.68 3.49
CA ALA A 57 0.50 8.58 2.61
C ALA A 57 1.92 8.06 2.37
N SER A 58 2.63 7.64 3.42
CA SER A 58 3.96 7.02 3.28
C SER A 58 3.92 5.73 2.45
N MET A 59 2.88 4.91 2.60
CA MET A 59 2.67 3.73 1.74
C MET A 59 2.47 4.12 0.27
N VAL A 60 1.68 5.16 -0.02
CA VAL A 60 1.49 5.66 -1.39
C VAL A 60 2.81 6.18 -1.97
N GLU A 61 3.64 6.88 -1.18
CA GLU A 61 4.97 7.32 -1.61
C GLU A 61 5.88 6.14 -2.02
N LEU A 62 5.82 5.01 -1.32
CA LEU A 62 6.53 3.78 -1.71
C LEU A 62 6.14 3.29 -3.12
N PHE A 63 4.86 3.40 -3.48
CA PHE A 63 4.38 3.01 -4.81
C PHE A 63 4.74 4.02 -5.91
N LEU A 64 5.13 5.25 -5.54
CA LEU A 64 5.41 6.35 -6.47
C LEU A 64 6.90 6.68 -6.60
N SER A 65 7.78 6.05 -5.82
CA SER A 65 9.23 6.26 -5.90
C SER A 65 10.00 4.94 -5.89
N ASP A 66 11.14 4.89 -6.57
CA ASP A 66 12.12 3.80 -6.42
C ASP A 66 13.17 4.13 -5.34
N GLU A 67 13.41 5.41 -5.04
CA GLU A 67 14.39 5.87 -4.04
C GLU A 67 14.13 5.25 -2.66
N HIS A 68 12.85 5.07 -2.31
CA HIS A 68 12.47 4.46 -1.04
C HIS A 68 12.74 2.96 -0.97
N LEU A 69 12.93 2.30 -2.12
CA LEU A 69 13.20 0.87 -2.26
C LEU A 69 14.69 0.57 -2.45
N GLU A 70 15.54 1.58 -2.60
CA GLU A 70 16.99 1.36 -2.69
C GLU A 70 17.55 0.91 -1.32
N PRO A 71 18.67 0.16 -1.29
CA PRO A 71 19.30 -0.23 -0.03
C PRO A 71 19.63 0.98 0.86
N GLY A 72 19.16 0.96 2.11
CA GLY A 72 19.25 2.09 3.04
C GLY A 72 18.22 3.19 2.80
N GLY A 73 17.26 2.96 1.90
CA GLY A 73 16.11 3.83 1.64
C GLY A 73 15.08 3.81 2.77
N TYR A 74 13.99 4.53 2.57
CA TYR A 74 12.94 4.68 3.58
C TYR A 74 12.31 3.35 4.01
N LEU A 75 12.11 2.40 3.07
CA LEU A 75 11.49 1.11 3.41
C LEU A 75 12.35 0.26 4.35
N ASP A 76 13.67 0.25 4.18
CA ASP A 76 14.58 -0.46 5.10
C ASP A 76 14.44 0.09 6.53
N TRP A 77 14.47 1.42 6.69
CA TRP A 77 14.29 2.07 7.98
C TRP A 77 12.90 1.77 8.58
N GLU A 78 11.85 1.82 7.76
CA GLU A 78 10.48 1.53 8.18
C GLU A 78 10.36 0.08 8.69
N LEU A 79 10.89 -0.90 7.95
CA LEU A 79 10.81 -2.33 8.30
C LEU A 79 11.58 -2.64 9.58
N GLU A 80 12.74 -2.00 9.80
CA GLU A 80 13.45 -2.13 11.07
C GLU A 80 12.61 -1.68 12.26
N ASN A 81 11.85 -0.59 12.13
CA ASN A 81 10.97 -0.12 13.21
C ASN A 81 9.70 -0.96 13.32
N HIS A 82 9.00 -1.18 12.21
CA HIS A 82 7.71 -1.87 12.19
C HIS A 82 7.82 -3.32 12.63
N ILE A 83 8.76 -4.08 12.06
CA ILE A 83 8.87 -5.51 12.33
C ILE A 83 9.60 -5.74 13.66
N LYS A 84 10.73 -5.06 13.90
CA LYS A 84 11.54 -5.32 15.10
C LYS A 84 11.01 -4.61 16.36
N ALA A 85 10.44 -3.41 16.24
CA ALA A 85 10.00 -2.62 17.40
C ALA A 85 8.48 -2.62 17.61
N TYR A 86 7.68 -2.68 16.54
CA TYR A 86 6.21 -2.58 16.63
C TYR A 86 5.49 -3.89 16.34
N SER A 87 6.21 -5.01 16.19
CA SER A 87 5.64 -6.35 15.99
C SER A 87 4.73 -6.48 14.75
N ALA A 88 4.88 -5.60 13.76
CA ALA A 88 4.26 -5.79 12.46
C ALA A 88 4.82 -7.06 11.81
N THR A 89 4.00 -7.78 11.07
CA THR A 89 4.40 -9.04 10.42
C THR A 89 4.28 -8.95 8.91
N THR A 90 5.01 -9.79 8.18
CA THR A 90 4.87 -9.92 6.73
C THR A 90 3.41 -10.14 6.31
N ALA A 91 2.65 -10.94 7.07
CA ALA A 91 1.24 -11.20 6.81
C ALA A 91 0.35 -9.94 6.95
N MET A 92 0.73 -8.99 7.80
CA MET A 92 0.06 -7.70 7.91
C MET A 92 0.32 -6.83 6.67
N TYR A 93 1.55 -6.79 6.15
CA TYR A 93 1.84 -6.11 4.88
C TYR A 93 1.09 -6.74 3.70
N GLU A 94 1.07 -8.07 3.61
CA GLU A 94 0.29 -8.78 2.58
C GLU A 94 -1.19 -8.42 2.64
N SER A 95 -1.76 -8.36 3.85
CA SER A 95 -3.16 -8.01 4.06
C SER A 95 -3.46 -6.53 3.75
N LEU A 96 -2.53 -5.62 4.03
CA LEU A 96 -2.65 -4.20 3.70
C LEU A 96 -2.58 -3.95 2.18
N PHE A 97 -1.70 -4.64 1.46
CA PHE A 97 -1.65 -4.55 0.00
C PHE A 97 -2.85 -5.24 -0.65
N GLN A 98 -3.34 -6.34 -0.07
CA GLN A 98 -4.59 -6.93 -0.51
C GLN A 98 -5.76 -5.98 -0.31
N SER A 99 -5.85 -5.27 0.82
CA SER A 99 -6.96 -4.35 1.06
C SER A 99 -6.94 -3.15 0.10
N MET A 100 -5.75 -2.64 -0.25
CA MET A 100 -5.59 -1.62 -1.29
C MET A 100 -6.12 -2.10 -2.65
N ARG A 101 -5.75 -3.32 -3.08
CA ARG A 101 -6.25 -3.90 -4.33
C ARG A 101 -7.76 -4.13 -4.31
N ASP A 102 -8.29 -4.66 -3.21
CA ASP A 102 -9.72 -4.91 -3.05
C ASP A 102 -10.52 -3.61 -3.13
N VAL A 103 -10.02 -2.52 -2.53
CA VAL A 103 -10.67 -1.20 -2.59
C VAL A 103 -10.64 -0.62 -4.00
N LEU A 104 -9.50 -0.66 -4.68
CA LEU A 104 -9.37 -0.19 -6.06
C LEU A 104 -10.28 -0.97 -7.02
N ASP A 105 -10.28 -2.31 -6.92
CA ASP A 105 -11.10 -3.18 -7.75
C ASP A 105 -12.60 -2.94 -7.52
N ARG A 106 -13.02 -2.87 -6.26
CA ARG A 106 -14.42 -2.66 -5.89
C ARG A 106 -14.93 -1.27 -6.30
N ASP A 107 -14.17 -0.22 -5.98
CA ASP A 107 -14.66 1.16 -6.10
C ASP A 107 -14.52 1.70 -7.54
N LEU A 108 -13.46 1.33 -8.26
CA LEU A 108 -13.31 1.70 -9.68
C LEU A 108 -14.06 0.75 -10.62
N GLY A 109 -14.31 -0.50 -10.22
CA GLY A 109 -15.14 -1.45 -10.95
C GLY A 109 -14.72 -1.60 -12.41
N THR A 110 -15.59 -1.27 -13.35
CA THR A 110 -15.31 -1.39 -14.79
C THR A 110 -14.23 -0.45 -15.29
N ASP A 111 -13.92 0.63 -14.56
CA ASP A 111 -12.83 1.54 -14.89
C ASP A 111 -11.48 1.05 -14.35
N TRP A 112 -11.45 -0.06 -13.61
CA TRP A 112 -10.21 -0.67 -13.13
C TRP A 112 -9.47 -1.41 -14.25
N ARG A 113 -8.72 -0.67 -15.06
CA ARG A 113 -8.09 -1.17 -16.29
C ARG A 113 -6.97 -2.19 -16.04
N PRO A 114 -6.75 -3.16 -16.95
CA PRO A 114 -5.69 -4.17 -16.79
C PRO A 114 -4.27 -3.61 -16.64
N GLU A 115 -3.95 -2.50 -17.30
CA GLU A 115 -2.65 -1.85 -17.19
C GLU A 115 -2.39 -1.26 -15.81
N TRP A 116 -3.42 -0.73 -15.16
CA TRP A 116 -3.34 -0.27 -13.77
C TRP A 116 -3.15 -1.45 -12.82
N GLN A 117 -3.98 -2.49 -12.97
CA GLN A 117 -3.85 -3.72 -12.20
C GLN A 117 -2.43 -4.29 -12.23
N GLN A 118 -1.84 -4.36 -13.44
CA GLN A 118 -0.49 -4.89 -13.61
C GLN A 118 0.57 -3.98 -12.99
N ALA A 119 0.46 -2.65 -13.14
CA ALA A 119 1.42 -1.71 -12.54
C ALA A 119 1.42 -1.79 -11.01
N TRP A 120 0.23 -1.83 -10.40
CA TRP A 120 0.07 -2.02 -8.96
C TRP A 120 0.62 -3.37 -8.50
N ALA A 121 0.29 -4.47 -9.18
CA ALA A 121 0.82 -5.79 -8.86
C ALA A 121 2.36 -5.81 -8.89
N ASN A 122 2.98 -5.26 -9.94
CA ASN A 122 4.43 -5.21 -10.07
C ASN A 122 5.11 -4.44 -8.92
N ARG A 123 4.54 -3.31 -8.50
CA ARG A 123 5.13 -2.49 -7.42
C ARG A 123 4.90 -3.11 -6.05
N MET A 124 3.72 -3.69 -5.81
CA MET A 124 3.46 -4.49 -4.60
C MET A 124 4.42 -5.67 -4.49
N ASP A 125 4.66 -6.40 -5.58
CA ASP A 125 5.58 -7.53 -5.59
C ASP A 125 7.01 -7.10 -5.23
N ARG A 126 7.52 -6.00 -5.79
CA ARG A 126 8.85 -5.44 -5.44
C ARG A 126 8.97 -5.07 -3.97
N ILE A 127 7.97 -4.41 -3.43
CA ILE A 127 7.98 -4.04 -2.00
C ILE A 127 7.95 -5.32 -1.15
N MET A 128 7.09 -6.28 -1.49
CA MET A 128 7.00 -7.55 -0.76
C MET A 128 8.26 -8.39 -0.85
N GLU A 129 9.03 -8.32 -1.93
CA GLU A 129 10.35 -8.97 -2.03
C GLU A 129 11.30 -8.46 -0.93
N GLN A 130 11.23 -7.19 -0.56
CA GLN A 130 12.04 -6.62 0.53
C GLN A 130 11.45 -6.95 1.90
N VAL A 131 10.12 -6.79 2.07
CA VAL A 131 9.43 -7.13 3.33
C VAL A 131 9.72 -8.57 3.76
N LYS A 132 9.80 -9.51 2.81
CA LYS A 132 10.07 -10.94 3.07
C LYS A 132 11.51 -11.25 3.49
N GLN A 133 12.44 -10.29 3.41
CA GLN A 133 13.84 -10.46 3.81
C GLN A 133 14.08 -10.10 5.28
N PHE A 134 13.11 -9.48 5.95
CA PHE A 134 13.14 -9.12 7.37
C PHE A 134 12.40 -10.15 8.23
#